data_AF-A0A5C4RHF1-F1
#
_entry.id   AF-A0A5C4RHF1-F1
#
_cell.length_a   1.000
_cell.length_b   1.000
_cell.length_c   1.000
_cell.angle_alpha   90.00
_cell.angle_beta   90.00
_cell.angle_gamma   90.00
#
_symmetry.space_group_name_H-M   'P 1'
#
loop_
_entity.id
_entity.type
_entity.pdbx_description
1 polymer ?
#
loop_
_entity_poly.entity_id
_entity_poly.type
_entity_poly.pdbx_seq_one_letter_code
_entity_poly.pdbx_strand_id
1 'polypeptide(L)'
;MQLSIQTLSVFTSFAFLIAPFFTQAHDSNTAAGINVEKLLETEKSWDGVFYQEYPKGTPQLSVLKITIAPNTSLDWHEHPVPNAAYVLDGVLTAEKKSSGEKRLLKAGEVVSEMVDSAHRGYTGKEGVTLLVFYAGQKGIPLSKPVK
;
A
#
# COMPACT_ATOMS: atom_id res chain seq x y z
N MET A 1 35.12 -65.71 1.94
CA MET A 1 33.73 -65.69 2.46
C MET A 1 33.26 -64.24 2.43
N GLN A 2 32.59 -63.84 1.35
CA GLN A 2 32.11 -62.46 1.17
C GLN A 2 30.88 -62.23 2.05
N LEU A 3 30.91 -61.23 2.91
CA LEU A 3 29.73 -60.70 3.60
C LEU A 3 29.46 -59.30 3.07
N SER A 4 28.40 -59.22 2.27
CA SER A 4 27.77 -58.00 1.78
C SER A 4 27.10 -57.27 2.95
N ILE A 5 27.40 -55.99 3.14
CA ILE A 5 26.64 -55.12 4.05
C ILE A 5 25.90 -54.12 3.16
N GLN A 6 24.58 -54.29 3.10
CA GLN A 6 23.68 -53.40 2.39
C GLN A 6 23.61 -52.04 3.07
N THR A 7 23.65 -50.99 2.26
CA THR A 7 23.43 -49.60 2.64
C THR A 7 21.98 -49.39 3.09
N LEU A 8 21.76 -48.69 4.20
CA LEU A 8 20.45 -48.19 4.59
C LEU A 8 20.49 -46.66 4.64
N SER A 9 20.17 -46.03 3.52
CA SER A 9 19.96 -44.58 3.45
C SER A 9 18.56 -44.27 3.98
N VAL A 10 18.48 -43.62 5.14
CA VAL A 10 17.22 -43.13 5.70
C VAL A 10 16.86 -41.81 5.00
N PHE A 11 15.91 -41.86 4.08
CA PHE A 11 15.26 -40.64 3.56
C PHE A 11 14.16 -40.20 4.54
N THR A 12 14.48 -39.29 5.45
CA THR A 12 13.45 -38.56 6.21
C THR A 12 12.77 -37.55 5.29
N SER A 13 11.59 -37.92 4.78
CA SER A 13 10.66 -36.95 4.15
C SER A 13 10.14 -35.98 5.20
N PHE A 14 10.57 -34.73 5.14
CA PHE A 14 9.96 -33.64 5.90
C PHE A 14 8.77 -33.12 5.07
N ALA A 15 7.57 -33.61 5.37
CA ALA A 15 6.35 -33.07 4.78
C ALA A 15 6.10 -31.67 5.37
N PHE A 16 6.45 -30.63 4.60
CA PHE A 16 6.01 -29.27 4.91
C PHE A 16 4.50 -29.20 4.69
N LEU A 17 3.73 -29.31 5.78
CA LEU A 17 2.33 -28.92 5.82
C LEU A 17 2.27 -27.41 5.61
N ILE A 18 2.09 -26.98 4.37
CA ILE A 18 1.70 -25.61 4.05
C ILE A 18 0.26 -25.48 4.52
N ALA A 19 0.07 -25.04 5.76
CA ALA A 19 -1.23 -24.59 6.20
C ALA A 19 -1.58 -23.34 5.38
N PRO A 20 -2.69 -23.33 4.63
CA PRO A 20 -3.19 -22.08 4.08
C PRO A 20 -3.50 -21.16 5.26
N PHE A 21 -2.75 -20.05 5.37
CA PHE A 21 -3.17 -18.92 6.18
C PHE A 21 -4.44 -18.37 5.52
N PHE A 22 -5.58 -18.90 5.92
CA PHE A 22 -6.84 -18.22 5.66
C PHE A 22 -6.81 -16.93 6.46
N THR A 23 -6.59 -15.80 5.79
CA THR A 23 -6.96 -14.51 6.35
C THR A 23 -8.48 -14.57 6.44
N GLN A 24 -8.99 -14.84 7.65
CA GLN A 24 -10.41 -14.79 7.87
C GLN A 24 -10.75 -13.30 7.83
N ALA A 25 -11.30 -12.85 6.70
CA ALA A 25 -11.96 -11.56 6.66
C ALA A 25 -12.96 -11.57 7.82
N HIS A 26 -12.95 -10.52 8.62
CA HIS A 26 -14.03 -10.30 9.57
C HIS A 26 -15.26 -10.02 8.71
N ASP A 27 -15.97 -11.08 8.30
CA ASP A 27 -17.32 -10.97 7.76
C ASP A 27 -18.09 -10.23 8.85
N SER A 28 -18.40 -8.97 8.59
CA SER A 28 -19.18 -8.16 9.49
C SER A 28 -20.51 -8.88 9.67
N ASN A 29 -20.67 -9.52 10.82
CA ASN A 29 -21.97 -9.84 11.35
C ASN A 29 -22.66 -8.48 11.60
N THR A 30 -23.33 -7.99 10.56
CA THR A 30 -23.95 -6.68 10.56
C THR A 30 -25.14 -6.73 11.51
N ALA A 31 -25.03 -6.00 12.62
CA ALA A 31 -26.22 -5.53 13.30
C ALA A 31 -27.15 -4.86 12.26
N ALA A 32 -28.45 -5.12 12.36
CA ALA A 32 -29.43 -4.70 11.35
C ALA A 32 -29.26 -3.21 10.98
N GLY A 33 -28.98 -2.95 9.69
CA GLY A 33 -28.88 -1.58 9.13
C GLY A 33 -27.46 -1.02 8.93
N ILE A 34 -26.40 -1.78 9.22
CA ILE A 34 -25.01 -1.36 8.94
C ILE A 34 -24.54 -2.03 7.63
N ASN A 35 -23.95 -1.24 6.72
CA ASN A 35 -23.23 -1.75 5.54
C ASN A 35 -21.73 -1.46 5.70
N VAL A 36 -20.88 -2.45 5.46
CA VAL A 36 -19.42 -2.35 5.53
C VAL A 36 -18.85 -2.77 4.19
N GLU A 37 -18.11 -1.87 3.56
CA GLU A 37 -17.39 -2.14 2.31
C GLU A 37 -15.88 -2.05 2.57
N LYS A 38 -15.15 -3.12 2.23
CA LYS A 38 -13.69 -3.13 2.27
C LYS A 38 -13.16 -2.49 0.99
N LEU A 39 -12.68 -1.25 1.09
CA LEU A 39 -12.18 -0.52 -0.08
C LEU A 39 -10.74 -0.91 -0.48
N LEU A 40 -9.91 -1.31 0.49
CA LEU A 40 -8.51 -1.69 0.27
C LEU A 40 -8.00 -2.58 1.42
N GLU A 41 -7.26 -3.63 1.08
CA GLU A 41 -6.48 -4.47 2.02
C GLU A 41 -5.25 -5.00 1.28
N THR A 42 -4.06 -4.59 1.71
CA THR A 42 -2.80 -4.90 1.04
C THR A 42 -1.60 -4.64 1.96
N GLU A 43 -0.50 -5.35 1.71
CA GLU A 43 0.81 -5.10 2.33
C GLU A 43 1.77 -4.36 1.37
N LYS A 44 1.27 -3.96 0.19
CA LYS A 44 2.05 -3.36 -0.89
C LYS A 44 1.52 -2.01 -1.33
N SER A 45 2.42 -1.11 -1.71
CA SER A 45 2.09 0.08 -2.50
C SER A 45 1.64 -0.30 -3.92
N TRP A 46 1.07 0.67 -4.63
CA TRP A 46 0.48 0.44 -5.95
C TRP A 46 1.49 -0.04 -7.02
N ASP A 47 2.78 0.19 -6.81
CA ASP A 47 3.89 -0.29 -7.64
C ASP A 47 4.40 -1.69 -7.21
N GLY A 48 3.70 -2.34 -6.28
CA GLY A 48 3.96 -3.72 -5.85
C GLY A 48 5.04 -3.89 -4.78
N VAL A 49 5.62 -2.80 -4.27
CA VAL A 49 6.64 -2.84 -3.22
C VAL A 49 5.99 -3.08 -1.86
N PHE A 50 6.54 -4.02 -1.08
CA PHE A 50 6.06 -4.29 0.28
C PHE A 50 6.41 -3.14 1.23
N TYR A 51 5.46 -2.74 2.06
CA TYR A 51 5.71 -1.80 3.14
C TYR A 51 6.68 -2.36 4.17
N GLN A 52 7.48 -1.46 4.75
CA GLN A 52 8.33 -1.75 5.90
C GLN A 52 7.58 -1.44 7.21
N GLU A 53 8.27 -1.60 8.35
CA GLU A 53 7.67 -1.31 9.66
C GLU A 53 7.19 0.15 9.78
N TYR A 54 6.09 0.36 10.51
CA TYR A 54 5.67 1.70 10.90
C TYR A 54 6.71 2.36 11.82
N PRO A 55 6.76 3.71 11.88
CA PRO A 55 7.60 4.40 12.84
C PRO A 55 7.36 3.94 14.28
N LYS A 56 8.44 3.73 15.04
CA LYS A 56 8.38 3.27 16.43
C LYS A 56 7.96 4.39 17.37
N GLY A 57 7.10 4.08 18.34
CA GLY A 57 6.63 5.00 19.38
C GLY A 57 5.15 5.32 19.23
N THR A 58 4.71 6.46 19.77
CA THR A 58 3.31 6.87 19.69
C THR A 58 2.93 7.22 18.24
N PRO A 59 1.94 6.55 17.63
CA PRO A 59 1.48 6.88 16.29
C PRO A 59 0.81 8.26 16.28
N GLN A 60 1.03 9.00 15.21
CA GLN A 60 0.29 10.21 14.88
C GLN A 60 -0.43 10.00 13.55
N LEU A 61 -1.74 9.81 13.64
CA LEU A 61 -2.59 9.71 12.46
C LEU A 61 -2.88 11.12 11.93
N SER A 62 -2.72 11.31 10.62
CA SER A 62 -3.09 12.54 9.93
C SER A 62 -4.02 12.20 8.78
N VAL A 63 -5.11 12.96 8.63
CA VAL A 63 -6.04 12.85 7.50
C VAL A 63 -6.13 14.21 6.83
N LEU A 64 -5.78 14.26 5.55
CA LEU A 64 -5.72 15.49 4.78
C LEU A 64 -6.77 15.44 3.69
N LYS A 65 -7.51 16.54 3.53
CA LYS A 65 -8.25 16.81 2.30
C LYS A 65 -7.35 17.62 1.37
N ILE A 66 -6.91 17.02 0.29
CA ILE A 66 -6.02 17.65 -0.69
C ILE A 66 -6.84 17.92 -1.96
N THR A 67 -6.89 19.16 -2.42
CA THR A 67 -7.52 19.52 -3.70
C THR A 67 -6.43 20.00 -4.66
N ILE A 68 -6.34 19.36 -5.82
CA ILE A 68 -5.40 19.71 -6.89
C ILE A 68 -6.23 20.25 -8.05
N ALA A 69 -5.96 21.49 -8.44
CA ALA A 69 -6.71 22.16 -9.49
C ALA A 69 -6.49 21.49 -10.86
N PRO A 70 -7.42 21.65 -11.82
CA PRO A 70 -7.23 21.19 -13.20
C PRO A 70 -5.88 21.57 -13.81
N ASN A 71 -5.32 20.68 -14.62
CA ASN A 71 -4.06 20.86 -15.34
C ASN A 71 -2.87 21.21 -14.43
N THR A 72 -2.89 20.76 -13.17
CA THR A 72 -1.81 20.97 -12.22
C THR A 72 -0.96 19.71 -12.07
N SER A 73 0.35 19.89 -11.95
CA SER A 73 1.28 18.83 -11.53
C SER A 73 1.88 19.20 -10.18
N LEU A 74 1.92 18.25 -9.27
CA LEU A 74 2.75 18.36 -8.08
C LEU A 74 4.21 18.20 -8.46
N ASP A 75 5.09 18.80 -7.66
CA ASP A 75 6.53 18.54 -7.72
C ASP A 75 6.82 17.09 -7.33
N TRP A 76 7.96 16.58 -7.79
CA TRP A 76 8.45 15.27 -7.37
C TRP A 76 8.70 15.24 -5.87
N HIS A 77 8.17 14.21 -5.20
CA HIS A 77 8.29 14.04 -3.76
C HIS A 77 8.23 12.57 -3.37
N GLU A 78 8.49 12.30 -2.09
CA GLU A 78 8.38 10.99 -1.48
C GLU A 78 7.76 11.09 -0.08
N HIS A 79 7.24 9.96 0.41
CA HIS A 79 6.65 9.85 1.73
C HIS A 79 7.50 8.94 2.62
N PRO A 80 7.88 9.36 3.83
CA PRO A 80 8.66 8.52 4.74
C PRO A 80 7.81 7.55 5.58
N VAL A 81 6.48 7.54 5.39
CA VAL A 81 5.55 6.72 6.17
C VAL A 81 4.44 6.16 5.28
N PRO A 82 3.92 4.96 5.59
CA PRO A 82 2.80 4.39 4.86
C PRO A 82 1.58 5.30 4.90
N ASN A 83 0.93 5.41 3.75
CA ASN A 83 -0.27 6.20 3.59
C ASN A 83 -1.17 5.61 2.50
N ALA A 84 -2.46 5.94 2.59
CA ALA A 84 -3.45 5.57 1.60
C ALA A 84 -4.32 6.77 1.25
N ALA A 85 -4.73 6.88 -0.02
CA ALA A 85 -5.58 7.95 -0.49
C ALA A 85 -6.90 7.40 -1.05
N TYR A 86 -8.01 8.01 -0.68
CA TYR A 86 -9.32 7.86 -1.32
C TYR A 86 -9.56 9.03 -2.26
N VAL A 87 -9.92 8.75 -3.52
CA VAL A 87 -10.31 9.80 -4.46
C VAL A 87 -11.76 10.18 -4.19
N LEU A 88 -11.96 11.35 -3.58
CA LEU A 88 -13.30 11.85 -3.27
C LEU A 88 -14.02 12.35 -4.52
N ASP A 89 -13.29 13.05 -5.39
CA ASP A 89 -13.83 13.61 -6.64
C ASP A 89 -12.71 13.81 -7.68
N GLY A 90 -13.05 13.78 -8.96
CA GLY A 90 -12.11 14.04 -10.06
C GLY A 90 -11.19 12.86 -10.42
N VAL A 91 -10.04 13.18 -11.01
CA VAL A 91 -9.09 12.22 -11.60
C VAL A 91 -7.64 12.63 -11.35
N LEU A 92 -6.82 11.70 -10.85
CA LEU A 92 -5.38 11.86 -10.67
C LEU A 92 -4.63 10.83 -11.51
N THR A 93 -3.52 11.23 -12.12
CA THR A 93 -2.48 10.28 -12.57
C THR A 93 -1.30 10.36 -11.61
N ALA A 94 -1.01 9.26 -10.92
CA ALA A 94 0.23 9.08 -10.18
C ALA A 94 1.31 8.55 -11.13
N GLU A 95 2.55 9.01 -10.97
CA GLU A 95 3.69 8.62 -11.80
C GLU A 95 4.93 8.39 -10.94
N LYS A 96 5.58 7.24 -11.12
CA LYS A 96 6.84 6.88 -10.48
C LYS A 96 8.02 7.47 -11.24
N LYS A 97 8.90 8.21 -10.56
CA LYS A 97 10.01 8.94 -11.19
C LYS A 97 11.00 8.02 -11.90
N SER A 98 11.31 6.86 -11.32
CA SER A 98 12.39 5.98 -11.78
C SER A 98 12.05 5.18 -13.05
N SER A 99 10.78 4.82 -13.23
CA SER A 99 10.33 3.96 -14.34
C SER A 99 9.37 4.65 -15.31
N GLY A 100 8.78 5.80 -14.92
CA GLY A 100 7.67 6.41 -15.65
C GLY A 100 6.37 5.59 -15.58
N GLU A 101 6.31 4.57 -14.71
CA GLU A 101 5.10 3.80 -14.46
C GLU A 101 4.00 4.72 -13.92
N LYS A 102 2.77 4.53 -14.41
CA LYS A 102 1.64 5.41 -14.13
C LYS A 102 0.44 4.63 -13.62
N ARG A 103 -0.28 5.24 -12.69
CA ARG A 103 -1.58 4.77 -12.21
C ARG A 103 -2.61 5.89 -12.34
N LEU A 104 -3.66 5.63 -13.09
CA LEU A 104 -4.83 6.50 -13.16
C LEU A 104 -5.76 6.16 -11.99
N LEU A 105 -6.22 7.18 -11.28
CA LEU A 105 -7.08 7.08 -10.11
C LEU A 105 -8.30 7.99 -10.32
N LYS A 106 -9.49 7.48 -10.06
CA LYS A 106 -10.79 8.17 -10.26
C LYS A 106 -11.61 8.16 -8.99
N ALA A 107 -12.58 9.07 -8.91
CA ALA A 107 -13.53 9.14 -7.80
C ALA A 107 -14.08 7.76 -7.40
N GLY A 108 -14.04 7.47 -6.09
CA GLY A 108 -14.41 6.17 -5.52
C GLY A 108 -13.24 5.21 -5.30
N GLU A 109 -12.11 5.39 -5.98
CA GLU A 109 -10.97 4.49 -5.86
C GLU A 109 -10.09 4.81 -4.65
N VAL A 110 -9.44 3.77 -4.11
CA VAL A 110 -8.41 3.88 -3.06
C VAL A 110 -7.07 3.42 -3.61
N VAL A 111 -6.01 4.08 -3.18
CA VAL A 111 -4.62 3.72 -3.51
C VAL A 111 -3.78 3.57 -2.24
N SER A 112 -2.98 2.51 -2.18
CA SER A 112 -1.86 2.35 -1.25
C SER A 112 -0.64 3.05 -1.85
N GLU A 113 -0.22 4.17 -1.27
CA GLU A 113 0.81 5.03 -1.88
C GLU A 113 2.23 4.50 -1.66
N MET A 114 3.16 4.93 -2.50
CA MET A 114 4.58 4.61 -2.38
C MET A 114 5.21 5.23 -1.13
N VAL A 115 6.17 4.51 -0.54
CA VAL A 115 6.98 4.95 0.60
C VAL A 115 8.45 4.94 0.20
N ASP A 116 9.20 5.96 0.60
CA ASP A 116 10.62 6.15 0.30
C ASP A 116 10.96 6.00 -1.20
N SER A 117 10.01 6.43 -2.06
CA SER A 117 10.17 6.38 -3.50
C SER A 117 9.55 7.62 -4.15
N ALA A 118 10.33 8.24 -5.03
CA ALA A 118 9.98 9.47 -5.70
C ALA A 118 8.84 9.26 -6.70
N HIS A 119 7.75 10.01 -6.53
CA HIS A 119 6.60 10.02 -7.41
C HIS A 119 6.00 11.44 -7.48
N ARG A 120 5.00 11.60 -8.35
CA ARG A 120 4.17 12.80 -8.39
C ARG A 120 2.75 12.46 -8.80
N GLY A 121 1.83 13.32 -8.44
CA GLY A 121 0.47 13.35 -8.96
C GLY A 121 0.27 14.51 -9.93
N TYR A 122 -0.46 14.29 -11.02
CA TYR A 122 -0.94 15.37 -11.88
C TYR A 122 -2.35 15.10 -12.39
N THR A 123 -3.05 16.17 -12.70
CA THR A 123 -4.47 16.14 -13.07
C THR A 123 -4.68 16.58 -14.51
N GLY A 124 -5.72 16.04 -15.15
CA GLY A 124 -6.29 16.58 -16.39
C GLY A 124 -7.23 17.76 -16.12
N LYS A 125 -8.27 17.90 -16.95
CA LYS A 125 -9.23 19.01 -16.86
C LYS A 125 -10.17 18.90 -15.65
N GLU A 126 -10.35 17.72 -15.07
CA GLU A 126 -11.25 17.52 -13.94
C GLU A 126 -10.67 18.02 -12.61
N GLY A 127 -9.34 18.12 -12.48
CA GLY A 127 -8.71 18.25 -11.16
C GLY A 127 -8.94 16.99 -10.30
N VAL A 128 -8.59 17.06 -9.02
CA VAL A 128 -8.91 15.98 -8.07
C VAL A 128 -9.09 16.52 -6.65
N THR A 129 -9.94 15.88 -5.86
CA THR A 129 -9.95 15.99 -4.40
C THR A 129 -9.70 14.62 -3.77
N LEU A 130 -8.72 14.55 -2.89
CA LEU A 130 -8.30 13.34 -2.20
C LEU A 130 -8.56 13.47 -0.69
N LEU A 131 -8.86 12.35 -0.05
CA LEU A 131 -8.68 12.15 1.39
C LEU A 131 -7.47 11.24 1.59
N VAL A 132 -6.40 11.75 2.18
CA VAL A 132 -5.14 11.02 2.35
C VAL A 132 -4.89 10.76 3.83
N PHE A 133 -4.67 9.49 4.18
CA PHE A 133 -4.46 8.99 5.53
C PHE A 133 -3.01 8.60 5.72
N TYR A 134 -2.33 9.16 6.71
CA TYR A 134 -0.93 8.86 7.04
C TYR A 134 -0.83 8.16 8.40
N ALA A 135 -0.09 7.07 8.43
CA ALA A 135 0.26 6.34 9.65
C ALA A 135 1.66 6.76 10.14
N GLY A 136 1.76 8.02 10.59
CA GLY A 136 3.04 8.66 10.92
C GLY A 136 3.36 8.72 12.42
N GLN A 137 4.31 9.60 12.76
CA GLN A 137 4.72 9.94 14.11
C GLN A 137 5.04 11.44 14.18
N LYS A 138 4.87 12.04 15.36
CA LYS A 138 5.24 13.43 15.62
C LYS A 138 6.67 13.73 15.16
N GLY A 139 6.82 14.75 14.32
CA GLY A 139 8.11 15.23 13.82
C GLY A 139 8.57 14.58 12.51
N ILE A 140 7.91 13.51 12.05
CA ILE A 140 8.15 12.96 10.71
C ILE A 140 7.30 13.75 9.70
N PRO A 141 7.89 14.35 8.65
CA PRO A 141 7.13 15.06 7.64
C PRO A 141 6.26 14.10 6.83
N LEU A 142 5.08 14.54 6.40
CA LEU A 142 4.18 13.71 5.59
C LEU A 142 4.71 13.53 4.16
N SER A 143 5.43 14.52 3.63
CA SER A 143 6.01 14.51 2.28
C SER A 143 7.33 15.28 2.28
N LYS A 144 8.30 14.82 1.48
CA LYS A 144 9.60 15.46 1.29
C LYS A 144 9.85 15.69 -0.21
N PRO A 145 10.34 16.87 -0.62
CA PRO A 145 10.67 17.12 -2.02
C PRO A 145 11.85 16.26 -2.48
N VAL A 146 11.81 15.78 -3.73
CA VAL A 146 12.91 15.06 -4.38
C VAL A 146 13.35 15.82 -5.63
N LYS A 147 14.64 16.20 -5.69
CA LYS A 147 15.24 16.85 -6.86
C LYS A 147 15.26 15.92 -8.07
#